data_AF-A0A1F9BYK9-F1
#
_entry.id   AF-A0A1F9BYK9-F1
#
_cell.length_a   1.000
_cell.length_b   1.000
_cell.length_c   1.000
_cell.angle_alpha   90.00
_cell.angle_beta   90.00
_cell.angle_gamma   90.00
#
_symmetry.space_group_name_H-M   'P 1'
#
loop_
_entity.id
_entity.type
_entity.pdbx_description
1 polymer ?
#
loop_
_entity_poly.entity_id
_entity_poly.type
_entity_poly.pdbx_seq_one_letter_code
_entity_poly.pdbx_strand_id
1 'polypeptide(L)' 'MSSEISGFSRNLKERRLIMEIGGISIILILGILNFLLILFQLSSGLRLIKVPFGVHKRTGMTLFVSAALHATLALLSN' A
#
# COMPACT_ATOMS: atom_id res chain seq x y z
N MET A 1 -30.84 23.17 17.76
CA MET A 1 -31.13 21.88 17.09
C MET A 1 -30.38 21.73 15.75
N SER A 2 -30.53 22.62 14.76
CA SER A 2 -29.80 22.49 13.47
C SER A 2 -28.28 22.72 13.58
N SER A 3 -27.84 23.59 14.50
CA SER A 3 -26.43 23.86 14.76
C SER A 3 -25.67 22.65 15.29
N GLU A 4 -26.28 21.86 16.18
CA GLU A 4 -25.68 20.65 16.77
C GLU A 4 -25.57 19.51 15.76
N ILE A 5 -26.60 19.31 14.93
CA ILE A 5 -26.57 18.32 13.84
C ILE A 5 -25.48 18.66 12.82
N SER A 6 -25.28 19.96 12.52
CA SER A 6 -24.20 20.42 11.64
C SER A 6 -22.80 20.22 12.24
N GLY A 7 -22.68 20.30 13.58
CA GLY A 7 -21.43 20.07 14.30
C GLY A 7 -21.06 18.59 14.36
N PHE A 8 -22.06 17.74 14.59
CA PHE A 8 -21.90 16.28 14.64
C PHE A 8 -21.49 15.70 13.28
N SER A 9 -22.14 16.13 12.19
CA SER A 9 -21.78 15.71 10.83
C SER A 9 -20.36 16.13 10.42
N ARG A 10 -19.90 17.33 10.85
CA ARG A 10 -18.52 17.78 10.64
C ARG A 10 -17.51 16.92 11.40
N ASN A 11 -17.81 16.54 12.64
CA ASN A 11 -16.94 15.68 13.45
C ASN A 11 -16.76 14.27 12.83
N LEU A 12 -17.80 13.72 12.19
CA LEU A 12 -17.72 12.43 11.50
C LEU A 12 -16.86 12.50 10.24
N LYS A 13 -16.84 13.64 9.53
CA LYS A 13 -16.05 13.82 8.30
C LYS A 13 -14.55 13.98 8.58
N GLU A 14 -14.17 14.59 9.71
CA GLU A 14 -12.78 14.72 10.15
C GLU A 14 -12.18 13.44 10.75
N ARG A 15 -13.02 12.51 11.23
CA ARG A 15 -12.55 11.23 11.80
C ARG A 15 -12.05 10.21 10.76
N ARG A 16 -12.17 10.52 9.47
CA ARG A 16 -11.59 9.69 8.41
C ARG A 16 -10.10 10.02 8.27
N LEU A 17 -9.25 9.27 8.97
CA LEU A 17 -7.80 9.37 8.83
C LEU A 17 -7.34 8.73 7.51
N ILE A 18 -7.51 9.46 6.40
CA ILE A 18 -6.94 9.06 5.10
C ILE A 18 -5.52 9.59 5.07
N MET A 19 -4.53 8.70 5.02
CA MET A 19 -3.14 9.10 4.80
C MET A 19 -2.90 9.26 3.30
N GLU A 20 -2.92 10.52 2.86
CA GLU A 20 -2.64 10.93 1.48
C GLU A 20 -1.30 11.66 1.40
N ILE A 21 -0.51 11.35 0.37
CA ILE A 21 0.72 12.08 0.04
C ILE A 21 0.49 12.72 -1.34
N GLY A 22 0.45 14.06 -1.40
CA GLY A 22 0.20 14.77 -2.65
C GLY A 22 -1.15 14.47 -3.31
N GLY A 23 -2.17 14.10 -2.52
CA GLY A 23 -3.51 13.70 -3.01
C GLY A 23 -3.59 12.24 -3.49
N ILE A 24 -2.52 11.46 -3.33
CA ILE A 24 -2.50 10.04 -3.68
C ILE A 24 -2.53 9.22 -2.39
N SER A 25 -3.42 8.21 -2.33
CA SER A 25 -3.51 7.29 -1.20
C SER A 25 -2.21 6.48 -1.03
N ILE A 26 -1.67 6.44 0.18
CA ILE A 26 -0.49 5.62 0.50
C ILE A 26 -0.72 4.12 0.20
N ILE A 27 -1.96 3.65 0.35
CA ILE A 27 -2.36 2.27 0.04
C ILE A 27 -2.14 2.00 -1.44
N LEU A 28 -2.55 2.92 -2.31
CA LEU A 28 -2.37 2.80 -3.75
C LEU A 28 -0.88 2.79 -4.14
N ILE A 29 -0.07 3.66 -3.53
CA ILE A 29 1.38 3.70 -3.77
C ILE A 29 2.03 2.37 -3.40
N LEU A 30 1.72 1.83 -2.22
CA LEU A 30 2.21 0.52 -1.79
C LEU A 30 1.75 -0.62 -2.72
N GLY A 31 0.51 -0.54 -3.23
CA GLY A 31 -0.02 -1.51 -4.20
C GLY A 31 0.78 -1.54 -5.50
N ILE A 32 1.08 -0.36 -6.06
CA ILE A 32 1.89 -0.23 -7.28
C ILE A 32 3.31 -0.76 -7.02
N LEU A 33 3.94 -0.42 -5.89
CA LEU A 33 5.27 -0.92 -5.55
C LEU A 33 5.31 -2.46 -5.43
N ASN A 34 4.32 -3.05 -4.75
CA ASN A 34 4.21 -4.51 -4.63
C ASN A 34 4.02 -5.18 -5.99
N PHE A 35 3.21 -4.59 -6.87
CA PHE A 35 3.00 -5.09 -8.23
C PHE A 35 4.31 -5.11 -9.03
N LEU A 36 5.09 -4.01 -8.99
CA LEU A 36 6.39 -3.94 -9.67
C LEU A 36 7.38 -4.97 -9.11
N LEU A 37 7.42 -5.14 -7.79
CA LEU A 37 8.26 -6.15 -7.14
C LEU A 37 7.86 -7.57 -7.54
N ILE A 38 6.56 -7.88 -7.66
CA ILE A 38 6.09 -9.18 -8.17
C ILE A 38 6.56 -9.40 -9.61
N LEU A 39 6.43 -8.40 -10.49
CA LEU A 39 6.93 -8.51 -11.87
C LEU A 39 8.43 -8.76 -11.91
N PHE A 40 9.21 -8.10 -11.05
CA PHE A 40 10.64 -8.35 -10.91
C PHE A 40 10.93 -9.79 -10.43
N GLN A 41 10.18 -10.30 -9.45
CA GLN A 41 10.36 -11.68 -8.96
C GLN A 41 9.98 -12.73 -10.00
N LEU A 42 8.89 -12.51 -10.75
CA LEU A 42 8.47 -13.41 -11.83
C LEU A 42 9.48 -13.39 -12.96
N SER A 43 9.89 -12.22 -13.43
CA SER A 43 10.87 -12.09 -14.52
C SER A 43 12.25 -12.65 -14.15
N SER A 44 12.72 -12.45 -12.92
CA SER A 44 13.98 -13.05 -12.44
C SER A 44 13.85 -14.56 -12.17
N GLY A 45 12.73 -15.02 -11.64
CA GLY A 45 12.44 -16.45 -11.41
C GLY A 45 12.34 -17.27 -12.70
N LEU A 46 11.75 -16.67 -13.73
CA LEU A 46 11.68 -17.24 -15.09
C LEU A 46 12.98 -17.07 -15.88
N ARG A 47 14.02 -16.48 -15.30
CA ARG A 47 15.32 -16.19 -15.94
C ARG A 47 15.22 -15.26 -17.16
N LEU A 48 14.13 -14.50 -17.30
CA LEU A 48 14.01 -13.43 -18.29
C LEU A 48 15.00 -12.30 -18.00
N ILE A 49 15.23 -12.04 -16.70
CA ILE A 49 16.23 -11.10 -16.21
C ILE A 49 17.25 -11.88 -15.37
N LYS A 50 18.52 -11.89 -15.80
CA LYS A 50 19.61 -12.52 -15.06
C LYS A 50 20.08 -11.59 -13.95
N VAL A 51 19.65 -11.88 -12.72
CA VAL A 51 20.14 -11.23 -11.50
C VAL A 51 20.75 -12.26 -10.56
N PRO A 52 21.74 -11.88 -9.72
CA PRO A 52 22.25 -12.77 -8.69
C PRO A 52 21.13 -13.25 -7.77
N PHE A 53 21.15 -14.54 -7.39
CA PHE A 53 20.13 -15.11 -6.51
C PHE A 53 19.98 -14.36 -5.18
N GLY A 54 21.08 -13.80 -4.68
CA GLY A 54 21.07 -12.94 -3.48
C GLY A 54 20.17 -11.70 -3.64
N VAL A 55 20.11 -11.10 -4.83
CA VAL A 55 19.22 -9.97 -5.11
C VAL A 55 17.76 -10.45 -5.12
N HIS A 56 17.44 -11.51 -5.85
CA HIS A 56 16.11 -12.11 -5.87
C HIS A 56 15.60 -12.45 -4.46
N LYS A 57 16.46 -13.01 -3.59
CA LYS A 57 16.09 -13.33 -2.21
C LYS A 57 15.80 -12.08 -1.37
N ARG A 58 16.64 -11.05 -1.49
CA ARG A 58 16.47 -9.79 -0.74
C ARG A 58 15.22 -9.03 -1.18
N THR A 59 15.01 -8.89 -2.50
CA THR A 59 13.81 -8.23 -3.05
C THR A 59 12.54 -9.01 -2.74
N GLY A 60 12.60 -10.35 -2.73
CA GLY A 60 11.50 -11.20 -2.29
C GLY A 60 11.10 -10.97 -0.82
N MET A 61 12.08 -10.76 0.07
CA MET A 61 11.81 -10.40 1.46
C MET A 61 11.19 -9.01 1.59
N THR A 62 11.71 -8.02 0.84
CA THR A 62 11.13 -6.68 0.80
C THR A 62 9.68 -6.71 0.30
N LEU A 63 9.40 -7.49 -0.75
CA LEU A 63 8.05 -7.71 -1.27
C LEU A 63 7.12 -8.30 -0.21
N PHE A 64 7.57 -9.33 0.52
CA PHE A 64 6.75 -9.95 1.56
C PHE A 64 6.33 -8.94 2.64
N VAL A 65 7.28 -8.18 3.18
CA VAL A 65 7.01 -7.18 4.23
C VAL A 65 6.10 -6.07 3.70
N SER A 66 6.38 -5.56 2.50
CA SER A 66 5.59 -4.50 1.87
C SER A 66 4.17 -4.96 1.53
N ALA A 67 3.98 -6.20 1.08
CA ALA A 67 2.66 -6.78 0.82
C ALA A 67 1.85 -6.98 2.10
N ALA A 68 2.48 -7.43 3.18
CA ALA A 68 1.82 -7.55 4.48
C ALA A 68 1.36 -6.18 5.01
N LEU A 69 2.21 -5.15 4.92
CA LEU A 69 1.83 -3.78 5.30
C LEU A 69 0.70 -3.23 4.43
N HIS A 70 0.77 -3.43 3.12
CA HIS A 70 -0.28 -3.01 2.19
C HIS A 70 -1.63 -3.67 2.51
N ALA A 71 -1.64 -4.98 2.77
CA ALA A 71 -2.85 -5.72 3.13
C ALA A 71 -3.44 -5.24 4.46
N THR A 72 -2.62 -5.05 5.49
CA THR A 72 -3.07 -4.53 6.79
C THR A 72 -3.67 -3.13 6.65
N LEU A 73 -3.02 -2.23 5.90
CA LEU A 73 -3.52 -0.87 5.69
C LEU A 73 -4.82 -0.86 4.87
N ALA A 74 -4.93 -1.73 3.86
CA ALA A 74 -6.16 -1.86 3.07
C ALA A 74 -7.34 -2.35 3.94
N LEU A 75 -7.11 -3.33 4.81
CA LEU A 75 -8.12 -3.83 5.74
C LEU A 75 -8.55 -2.79 6.78
N LEU A 76 -7.62 -1.99 7.30
CA LEU A 76 -7.94 -0.94 8.27
C LEU A 76 -8.64 0.28 7.64
N SER A 77 -8.49 0.48 6.32
CA SER A 77 -9.07 1.61 5.61
C SER A 77 -10.48 1.34 5.05
N ASN A 78 -10.95 0.09 5.09
CA ASN A 78 -12.23 -0.35 4.54
C ASN A 78 -13.18 -0.77 5.65
#